data_AF-A0A0L6T436-F1
#
_entry.id   AF-A0A0L6T436-F1
#
_cell.length_a   1.000
_cell.length_b   1.000
_cell.length_c   1.000
_cell.angle_alpha   90.00
_cell.angle_beta   90.00
_cell.angle_gamma   90.00
#
_symmetry.space_group_name_H-M   'P 1'
#
loop_
_entity.id
_entity.type
_entity.pdbx_description
1 polymer ?
#
loop_
_entity_poly.entity_id
_entity_poly.type
_entity_poly.pdbx_seq_one_letter_code
_entity_poly.pdbx_strand_id
1 'polypeptide(L)'
;MWTVLTRAPLPDAPYWPGRRLLAFVDAVGWPVAWIAVAMQLPQPAGIVGPMVIALAVLSALGRAHRAALQNHRYYFTTWRWGRVALGLLLIGMVLKVALLPA
;
A
#
# COMPACT_ATOMS: atom_id res chain seq x y z
N MET A 1 -3.04 37.54 7.77
CA MET A 1 -3.53 36.60 8.81
C MET A 1 -3.52 35.21 8.20
N TRP A 2 -2.88 34.23 8.85
CA TRP A 2 -2.81 32.85 8.37
C TRP A 2 -3.87 32.03 9.10
N THR A 3 -4.90 31.58 8.39
CA THR A 3 -5.89 30.64 8.93
C THR A 3 -5.37 29.22 8.76
N VAL A 4 -4.91 28.61 9.86
CA VAL A 4 -4.56 27.19 9.88
C VAL A 4 -5.86 26.40 9.96
N LEU A 5 -6.28 25.82 8.83
CA LEU A 5 -7.38 24.86 8.80
C LEU A 5 -6.92 23.55 9.44
N THR A 6 -7.17 23.38 10.74
CA THR A 6 -7.01 22.10 11.41
C THR A 6 -8.23 21.23 11.11
N ARG A 7 -8.05 20.16 10.33
CA ARG A 7 -9.11 19.18 10.13
C ARG A 7 -9.37 18.49 11.47
N ALA A 8 -10.65 18.42 11.86
CA ALA A 8 -11.05 17.59 13.00
C ALA A 8 -10.57 16.15 12.76
N PRO A 9 -9.96 15.49 13.76
CA PRO A 9 -9.57 14.10 13.64
C PRO A 9 -10.83 13.27 13.33
N LEU A 10 -10.71 12.33 12.39
CA LEU A 10 -11.78 11.37 12.14
C LEU A 10 -12.14 10.64 13.45
N PRO A 11 -13.42 10.32 13.69
CA PRO A 11 -13.83 9.57 14.86
C PRO A 11 -13.05 8.26 14.95
N ASP A 12 -12.82 7.77 16.17
CA ASP A 12 -12.14 6.49 16.35
C ASP A 12 -12.98 5.38 15.69
N ALA A 13 -12.32 4.53 14.91
CA ALA A 13 -13.07 3.47 14.24
C ALA A 13 -13.46 2.35 15.23
N PRO A 14 -14.50 1.56 14.92
CA PRO A 14 -15.03 0.54 15.83
C PRO A 14 -13.97 -0.48 16.28
N TYR A 15 -14.02 -0.86 17.55
CA TYR A 15 -13.16 -1.92 18.10
C TYR A 15 -13.81 -3.28 17.89
N TRP A 16 -13.07 -4.22 17.30
CA TRP A 16 -13.45 -5.63 17.14
C TRP A 16 -12.20 -6.53 17.13
N PRO A 17 -12.29 -7.78 17.63
CA PRO A 17 -11.17 -8.70 17.65
C PRO A 17 -10.78 -9.06 16.20
N GLY A 18 -9.52 -8.79 15.82
CA GLY A 18 -9.00 -9.05 14.46
C GLY A 18 -8.61 -7.80 13.66
N ARG A 19 -9.08 -6.60 14.05
CA ARG A 19 -8.72 -5.34 13.33
C ARG A 19 -7.22 -5.11 13.24
N ARG A 20 -6.51 -5.37 14.33
CA ARG A 20 -5.08 -5.09 14.44
C ARG A 20 -4.27 -5.92 13.45
N LEU A 21 -4.66 -7.18 13.28
CA LEU A 21 -4.02 -8.10 12.35
C LEU A 21 -4.32 -7.71 10.90
N LEU A 22 -5.58 -7.38 10.59
CA LEU A 22 -5.96 -6.86 9.27
C LEU A 22 -5.25 -5.53 8.95
N ALA A 23 -5.15 -4.61 9.92
CA ALA A 23 -4.49 -3.32 9.77
C ALA A 23 -2.99 -3.47 9.54
N PHE A 24 -2.38 -4.46 10.21
CA PHE A 24 -0.98 -4.82 9.98
C PHE A 24 -0.76 -5.42 8.57
N VAL A 25 -1.64 -6.34 8.15
CA VAL A 25 -1.60 -6.91 6.79
C VAL A 25 -1.77 -5.82 5.73
N ASP A 26 -2.71 -4.89 5.91
CA ASP A 26 -2.86 -3.70 5.03
C ASP A 26 -1.59 -2.83 5.02
N ALA A 27 -1.04 -2.54 6.20
CA ALA A 27 0.11 -1.67 6.35
C ALA A 27 1.36 -2.21 5.63
N VAL A 28 1.52 -3.53 5.60
CA VAL A 28 2.69 -4.22 5.02
C VAL A 28 2.44 -4.66 3.58
N GLY A 29 1.20 -4.96 3.19
CA GLY A 29 0.87 -5.51 1.87
C GLY A 29 1.29 -4.62 0.71
N TRP A 30 1.05 -3.31 0.81
CA TRP A 30 1.42 -2.37 -0.25
C TRP A 30 2.95 -2.18 -0.40
N PRO A 31 3.71 -1.96 0.68
CA PRO A 31 5.18 -2.00 0.62
C PRO A 31 5.76 -3.28 0.02
N VAL A 32 5.24 -4.44 0.44
CA VAL A 32 5.72 -5.73 -0.08
C VAL A 32 5.44 -5.85 -1.58
N ALA A 33 4.29 -5.38 -2.05
CA ALA A 33 4.00 -5.33 -3.49
C ALA A 33 5.02 -4.46 -4.25
N TRP A 34 5.40 -3.30 -3.73
CA TRP A 34 6.43 -2.45 -4.35
C TRP A 34 7.81 -3.11 -4.37
N ILE A 35 8.17 -3.84 -3.31
CA ILE A 35 9.42 -4.62 -3.28
C ILE A 35 9.37 -5.72 -4.35
N ALA A 36 8.27 -6.46 -4.45
CA ALA A 36 8.11 -7.51 -5.45
C ALA A 36 8.22 -6.96 -6.88
N VAL A 37 7.59 -5.80 -7.15
CA VAL A 37 7.74 -5.12 -8.45
C VAL A 37 9.20 -4.73 -8.69
N ALA A 38 9.85 -4.08 -7.72
CA ALA A 38 11.25 -3.66 -7.83
C ALA A 38 12.20 -4.84 -8.13
N MET A 39 11.94 -6.01 -7.55
CA MET A 39 12.73 -7.23 -7.75
C MET A 39 12.49 -7.91 -9.10
N GLN A 40 11.35 -7.66 -9.75
CA GLN A 40 10.98 -8.27 -11.03
C GLN A 40 11.27 -7.37 -12.24
N LEU A 41 11.92 -6.22 -12.03
CA LEU A 41 12.25 -5.33 -13.15
C LEU A 41 13.19 -6.05 -14.15
N PRO A 42 12.83 -6.13 -15.45
CA PRO A 42 13.61 -6.86 -16.45
C PRO A 42 15.00 -6.26 -16.71
N GLN A 43 15.17 -4.98 -16.40
CA GLN A 43 16.42 -4.24 -16.57
C GLN A 43 16.96 -3.82 -15.21
N PRO A 44 18.30 -3.78 -15.04
CA PRO A 44 18.90 -3.30 -13.80
C PRO A 44 18.51 -1.84 -13.59
N ALA A 45 17.63 -1.58 -12.62
CA ALA A 45 17.16 -0.24 -12.28
C ALA A 45 18.25 0.65 -11.64
N GLY A 46 19.49 0.16 -11.54
CA GLY A 46 20.59 0.82 -10.85
C GLY A 46 20.21 1.16 -9.42
N ILE A 47 20.50 2.40 -9.01
CA ILE A 47 20.21 2.90 -7.66
C ILE A 47 18.71 3.02 -7.34
N VAL A 48 17.85 3.05 -8.37
CA VAL A 48 16.40 3.24 -8.20
C VAL A 48 15.77 2.02 -7.51
N GLY A 49 16.21 0.80 -7.85
CA GLY A 49 15.68 -0.43 -7.23
C GLY A 49 15.88 -0.46 -5.72
N PRO A 50 17.13 -0.36 -5.22
CA PRO A 50 17.43 -0.28 -3.78
C PRO A 50 16.73 0.91 -3.10
N MET A 51 16.63 2.07 -3.77
CA MET A 51 15.95 3.24 -3.22
C MET A 51 14.45 2.99 -3.02
N VAL A 52 13.77 2.40 -4.01
CA VAL A 52 12.35 2.02 -3.91
C VAL A 52 12.13 1.00 -2.80
N ILE A 53 13.01 0.01 -2.68
CA ILE A 53 12.95 -0.99 -1.60
C ILE A 53 13.13 -0.32 -0.23
N ALA A 54 14.11 0.58 -0.07
CA ALA A 54 14.34 1.28 1.19
C ALA A 54 13.13 2.15 1.58
N LEU A 55 12.55 2.88 0.63
CA LEU A 55 11.32 3.67 0.84
C LEU A 55 10.13 2.77 1.20
N ALA A 56 9.98 1.62 0.53
CA ALA A 56 8.95 0.65 0.84
C ALA A 56 9.10 0.14 2.28
N VAL A 57 10.30 -0.27 2.70
CA VAL A 57 10.58 -0.74 4.06
C VAL A 57 10.29 0.34 5.11
N LEU A 58 10.78 1.57 4.91
CA LEU A 58 10.50 2.69 5.82
C LEU A 58 9.00 2.98 5.93
N SER A 59 8.29 2.94 4.80
CA SER A 59 6.84 3.11 4.79
C SER A 59 6.12 1.97 5.51
N ALA A 60 6.57 0.73 5.36
CA ALA A 60 6.01 -0.45 6.04
C ALA A 60 6.16 -0.31 7.55
N LEU A 61 7.34 0.04 8.03
CA LEU A 61 7.63 0.22 9.46
C LEU A 61 6.75 1.34 10.06
N GLY A 62 6.70 2.51 9.41
CA GLY A 62 5.91 3.64 9.90
C GLY A 62 4.40 3.36 9.92
N ARG A 63 3.91 2.52 9.01
CA ARG A 63 2.49 2.10 8.95
C ARG A 63 2.19 0.97 9.91
N ALA A 64 3.09 -0.01 10.05
CA ALA A 64 2.99 -1.10 11.01
C ALA A 64 3.00 -0.58 12.45
N HIS A 65 3.87 0.39 12.75
CA HIS A 65 3.90 1.07 14.04
C HIS A 65 2.58 1.77 14.35
N ARG A 66 2.00 2.48 13.38
CA ARG A 66 0.67 3.11 13.51
C ARG A 66 -0.45 2.08 13.66
N ALA A 67 -0.43 0.98 12.90
CA ALA A 67 -1.39 -0.10 13.03
C ALA A 67 -1.27 -0.83 14.38
N ALA A 68 -0.07 -0.91 14.96
CA ALA A 68 0.18 -1.58 16.23
C ALA A 68 -0.15 -0.72 17.46
N LEU A 69 0.23 0.57 17.45
CA LEU A 69 0.09 1.47 18.61
C LEU A 69 -1.09 2.42 18.52
N GLN A 70 -1.56 2.75 17.31
CA GLN A 70 -2.61 3.74 17.05
C GLN A 70 -3.77 3.12 16.24
N ASN A 71 -4.03 1.83 16.44
CA ASN A 71 -5.02 1.06 15.68
C ASN A 71 -6.42 1.71 15.66
N HIS A 72 -6.82 2.36 16.76
CA HIS A 72 -8.08 3.10 16.89
C HIS A 72 -8.25 4.17 15.80
N ARG A 73 -7.15 4.83 15.41
CA ARG A 73 -7.06 5.84 14.35
C ARG A 73 -6.65 5.31 12.97
N TYR A 74 -6.39 4.01 12.82
CA TYR A 74 -5.95 3.44 11.56
C TYR A 74 -7.16 3.08 10.68
N TYR A 75 -7.25 3.75 9.52
CA TYR A 75 -8.25 3.52 8.49
C TYR A 75 -7.64 2.72 7.34
N PHE A 76 -8.28 1.60 6.99
CA PHE A 76 -7.84 0.69 5.93
C PHE A 76 -7.69 1.41 4.60
N THR A 77 -6.47 1.48 4.08
CA THR A 77 -6.22 2.08 2.76
C THR A 77 -6.29 1.07 1.61
N THR A 78 -6.15 -0.23 1.92
CA THR A 78 -6.20 -1.35 0.97
C THR A 78 -7.47 -1.33 0.14
N TRP A 79 -8.60 -0.96 0.72
CA TRP A 79 -9.87 -1.00 -0.01
C TRP A 79 -9.98 0.06 -1.11
N ARG A 80 -9.29 1.20 -0.95
CA ARG A 80 -9.33 2.29 -1.92
C ARG A 80 -8.43 2.02 -3.11
N TRP A 81 -7.26 1.44 -2.89
CA TRP A 81 -6.28 1.14 -3.95
C TRP A 81 -6.41 -0.26 -4.52
N GLY A 82 -6.92 -1.23 -3.75
CA GLY A 82 -7.11 -2.61 -4.19
C GLY A 82 -8.01 -2.72 -5.42
N ARG A 83 -9.09 -1.94 -5.48
CA ARG A 83 -9.97 -1.90 -6.67
C ARG A 83 -9.26 -1.35 -7.91
N VAL A 84 -8.44 -0.30 -7.74
CA VAL A 84 -7.66 0.29 -8.85
C VAL A 84 -6.59 -0.70 -9.32
N ALA A 85 -5.85 -1.30 -8.40
CA ALA A 85 -4.83 -2.30 -8.71
C ALA A 85 -5.40 -3.54 -9.40
N LEU A 86 -6.54 -4.05 -8.91
CA LEU A 86 -7.25 -5.17 -9.55
C LEU A 86 -7.70 -4.80 -10.96
N GLY A 87 -8.25 -3.60 -11.16
CA GLY A 87 -8.62 -3.10 -12.47
C GLY A 87 -7.43 -3.04 -13.43
N LEU A 88 -6.29 -2.51 -12.98
CA LEU A 88 -5.06 -2.46 -13.77
C LEU A 88 -4.52 -3.86 -14.11
N LEU A 89 -4.56 -4.80 -13.16
CA LEU A 89 -4.16 -6.19 -13.39
C LEU A 89 -5.06 -6.88 -14.43
N LEU A 90 -6.37 -6.68 -14.34
CA LEU A 90 -7.33 -7.21 -15.33
C LEU A 90 -7.06 -6.65 -16.72
N ILE A 91 -6.81 -5.34 -16.84
CA ILE A 91 -6.45 -4.70 -18.12
C ILE A 91 -5.15 -5.32 -18.66
N GLY A 92 -4.12 -5.45 -17.82
CA GLY A 92 -2.85 -6.07 -18.20
C GLY A 92 -3.00 -7.52 -18.66
N MET A 93 -3.86 -8.29 -17.98
CA MET A 93 -4.15 -9.69 -18.35
C MET A 93 -4.87 -9.77 -19.70
N VAL A 94 -5.88 -8.93 -19.93
CA VAL A 94 -6.60 -8.87 -21.23
C VAL A 94 -5.65 -8.50 -22.36
N LEU A 95 -4.81 -7.49 -22.17
CA LEU A 95 -3.78 -7.11 -23.15
C LEU A 95 -2.82 -8.26 -23.44
N LYS A 96 -2.33 -8.95 -22.41
CA LYS A 96 -1.42 -10.08 -22.56
C LYS A 96 -2.04 -11.23 -23.36
N VAL A 97 -3.32 -11.53 -23.14
CA VAL A 97 -4.06 -12.54 -23.91
C VAL A 97 -4.27 -12.10 -25.36
N ALA A 98 -4.63 -10.83 -25.58
CA ALA A 98 -4.86 -10.30 -26.92
C ALA A 98 -3.57 -10.18 -27.78
N LEU A 99 -2.41 -10.01 -27.13
CA LEU A 99 -1.11 -9.84 -27.77
C LEU A 99 -0.27 -11.13 -27.85
N LEU A 100 -0.77 -12.26 -27.33
CA LEU A 100 -0.11 -13.55 -27.51
C LEU A 100 -0.13 -13.93 -28.99
N PRO A 101 1.03 -14.19 -29.64
CA PRO A 101 1.04 -14.69 -31.01
C PRO A 101 0.34 -16.06 -31.04
N ALA A 102 -0.57 -16.23 -32.02
CA ALA A 102 -1.28 -17.47 -32.28
C ALA A 102 -0.34 -18.61 -32.70
#